data_AF-A0A2R8B627-F1
#
_entry.id   AF-A0A2R8B627-F1
#
_cell.length_a   1.000
_cell.length_b   1.000
_cell.length_c   1.000
_cell.angle_alpha   90.00
_cell.angle_beta   90.00
_cell.angle_gamma   90.00
#
_symmetry.space_group_name_H-M   'P 1'
#
loop_
_entity.id
_entity.type
_entity.pdbx_description
1 polymer ?
#
loop_
_entity_poly.entity_id
_entity_poly.type
_entity_poly.pdbx_seq_one_letter_code
_entity_poly.pdbx_strand_id
1 'polypeptide(L)'
;MRIMTLLSLALAGLTAMSLPGAAQSGRFSPAVIVNGSVVTNYELEQRIRFLQLLRAPGDPVVEAEKGLIDDRLRAQAAEAADITVTPEQVTAGMAEFAGRANLETEQFLQAIGQGGVAPETFRDFVTAGLAWRDVVRARFVPRVRITEAEIDRAMSVAAQRGAGPRVLISEILLPLTPATAAETQELATELSETIGSEAAFSAAARRHSAAASRERGGQLGWIPLTNLPPQLRAVVAGMANGQVSPPVPLGGAIAIVRLRGIQQGGEIAARNLTVDYAQFLIPGGRSPAALAEAERVRGEVDTCDDLYRVASGLPAGRLLRDERPLGQVPADIAAELARLDDNESSATLTRGGALVFLMLCERRATLAEGGLPSATAASAVEGAPAVDPELGFGAGPSRAQIREELTNQQLAGYADGYLAELRANAIIQTP
;
A
#
# COMPACT_ATOMS: atom_id res chain seq x y z
N MET A 1 50.53 -24.87 90.09
CA MET A 1 51.26 -23.59 89.94
C MET A 1 52.04 -23.64 88.63
N ARG A 2 51.48 -23.12 87.53
CA ARG A 2 52.19 -22.92 86.26
C ARG A 2 51.67 -21.62 85.63
N ILE A 3 52.64 -20.78 85.29
CA ILE A 3 52.59 -19.37 84.90
C ILE A 3 52.91 -19.28 83.40
N MET A 4 52.45 -18.18 82.77
CA MET A 4 52.83 -17.63 81.45
C MET A 4 52.26 -18.40 80.23
N THR A 5 51.75 -17.74 79.17
CA THR A 5 52.28 -16.52 78.53
C THR A 5 51.16 -15.78 77.75
N LEU A 6 51.13 -14.45 77.87
CA LEU A 6 50.35 -13.53 77.03
C LEU A 6 50.97 -13.42 75.63
N LEU A 7 50.16 -13.47 74.57
CA LEU A 7 50.53 -12.95 73.26
C LEU A 7 49.35 -12.20 72.63
N SER A 8 49.46 -10.88 72.67
CA SER A 8 48.57 -9.90 72.08
C SER A 8 48.77 -9.87 70.56
N LEU A 9 47.75 -10.19 69.77
CA LEU A 9 47.74 -9.96 68.33
C LEU A 9 46.60 -8.99 67.99
N ALA A 10 46.97 -7.71 67.89
CA ALA A 10 46.10 -6.64 67.40
C ALA A 10 46.02 -6.73 65.87
N LEU A 11 44.95 -7.33 65.35
CA LEU A 11 44.68 -7.39 63.92
C LEU A 11 43.91 -6.11 63.52
N ALA A 12 44.64 -5.16 62.93
CA ALA A 12 44.07 -3.96 62.33
C ALA A 12 43.24 -4.34 61.09
N GLY A 13 41.91 -4.36 61.24
CA GLY A 13 40.98 -4.51 60.13
C GLY A 13 40.90 -3.21 59.32
N LEU A 14 41.66 -3.14 58.22
CA LEU A 14 41.41 -2.17 57.15
C LEU A 14 40.10 -2.56 56.46
N THR A 15 39.01 -1.90 56.82
CA THR A 15 37.77 -1.92 56.06
C THR A 15 37.95 -1.04 54.83
N ALA A 16 38.15 -1.66 53.67
CA ALA A 16 38.04 -0.98 52.39
C ALA A 16 36.57 -0.59 52.19
N MET A 17 36.24 0.69 52.39
CA MET A 17 34.99 1.26 51.89
C MET A 17 35.06 1.31 50.37
N SER A 18 34.49 0.30 49.71
CA SER A 18 34.16 0.36 48.29
C SER A 18 33.04 1.39 48.11
N LEU A 19 33.38 2.56 47.58
CA LEU A 19 32.42 3.57 47.12
C LEU A 19 31.74 3.06 45.83
N PRO A 20 30.44 2.70 45.84
CA PRO A 20 29.71 2.36 44.64
C PRO A 20 29.09 3.65 44.09
N GLY A 21 29.79 4.37 43.21
CA GLY A 21 29.29 5.69 42.76
C GLY A 21 29.63 6.15 41.33
N ALA A 22 30.61 5.56 40.64
CA ALA A 22 31.11 6.14 39.38
C ALA A 22 30.49 5.55 38.09
N ALA A 23 29.66 4.50 38.17
CA ALA A 23 29.14 3.80 36.98
C ALA A 23 27.81 4.35 36.43
N GLN A 24 27.08 5.18 37.20
CA GLN A 24 25.78 5.72 36.79
C GLN A 24 25.90 7.05 36.02
N SER A 25 27.00 7.80 36.21
CA SER A 25 27.17 9.15 35.67
C SER A 25 27.31 9.20 34.14
N GLY A 26 27.76 8.12 33.51
CA GLY A 26 27.96 8.05 32.05
C GLY A 26 26.72 7.68 31.23
N ARG A 27 25.66 7.15 31.83
CA ARG A 27 24.45 6.75 31.08
C ARG A 27 23.50 7.91 30.82
N PHE A 28 23.45 8.88 31.72
CA PHE A 28 22.61 10.06 31.56
C PHE A 28 23.35 11.26 30.98
N SER A 29 24.62 11.08 30.57
CA SER A 29 25.30 12.09 29.78
C SER A 29 24.65 12.23 28.39
N PRO A 30 24.73 13.41 27.76
CA PRO A 30 24.21 13.62 26.42
C PRO A 30 24.90 12.69 25.41
N ALA A 31 24.11 12.07 24.54
CA ALA A 31 24.57 11.40 23.32
C ALA A 31 24.40 12.35 22.12
N VAL A 32 23.25 13.04 22.05
CA VAL A 32 22.94 14.04 21.03
C VAL A 32 22.14 15.18 21.67
N ILE A 33 22.31 16.41 21.20
CA ILE A 33 21.53 17.58 21.60
C ILE A 33 20.85 18.15 20.36
N VAL A 34 19.53 18.33 20.41
CA VAL A 34 18.68 18.80 19.30
C VAL A 34 17.95 20.07 19.72
N ASN A 35 18.36 21.23 19.19
CA ASN A 35 17.82 22.55 19.58
C ASN A 35 17.83 22.78 21.10
N GLY A 36 18.85 22.27 21.80
CA GLY A 36 18.96 22.33 23.26
C GLY A 36 18.25 21.21 24.02
N SER A 37 17.42 20.39 23.36
CA SER A 37 16.84 19.18 23.96
C SER A 37 17.84 18.03 23.94
N VAL A 38 18.12 17.43 25.09
CA VAL A 38 19.09 16.33 25.22
C VAL A 38 18.45 14.98 24.90
N VAL A 39 19.19 14.16 24.16
CA VAL A 39 19.04 12.71 24.05
C VAL A 39 20.19 12.08 24.81
N THR A 40 19.90 11.26 25.82
CA THR A 40 20.92 10.64 26.67
C THR A 40 21.46 9.33 26.09
N ASN A 41 22.64 8.90 26.53
CA ASN A 41 23.18 7.57 26.19
C ASN A 41 22.24 6.43 26.62
N TYR A 42 21.54 6.60 27.75
CA TYR A 42 20.53 5.65 28.21
C TYR A 42 19.38 5.51 27.22
N GLU A 43 18.80 6.62 26.75
CA GLU A 43 17.72 6.59 25.76
C GLU A 43 18.15 5.94 24.45
N LEU A 44 19.39 6.24 24.00
CA LEU A 44 19.96 5.63 22.81
C LEU A 44 20.08 4.11 22.96
N GLU A 45 20.66 3.63 24.08
CA GLU A 45 20.76 2.20 24.37
C GLU A 45 19.40 1.52 24.46
N GLN A 46 18.41 2.16 25.09
CA GLN A 46 17.05 1.64 25.20
C GLN A 46 16.38 1.53 23.83
N ARG A 47 16.51 2.56 22.98
CA ARG A 47 15.95 2.54 21.62
C ARG A 47 16.63 1.49 20.74
N ILE A 48 17.94 1.28 20.85
CA ILE A 48 18.66 0.21 20.14
C ILE A 48 18.05 -1.16 20.48
N ARG A 49 17.90 -1.46 21.78
CA ARG A 49 17.30 -2.75 22.23
C ARG A 49 15.87 -2.89 21.73
N PHE A 50 15.09 -1.82 21.81
CA PHE A 50 13.71 -1.82 21.33
C PHE A 50 13.63 -2.14 19.83
N LEU A 51 14.44 -1.49 19.00
CA LEU A 51 14.48 -1.75 17.55
C LEU A 51 14.96 -3.17 17.22
N GLN A 52 15.93 -3.70 17.98
CA GLN A 52 16.41 -5.08 17.82
C GLN A 52 15.30 -6.11 18.10
N LEU A 53 14.51 -5.91 19.15
CA LEU A 53 13.38 -6.78 19.49
C LEU A 53 12.28 -6.73 18.42
N LEU A 54 12.03 -5.53 17.86
CA LEU A 54 11.10 -5.34 16.75
C LEU A 54 11.64 -5.87 15.41
N ARG A 55 12.92 -6.26 15.35
CA ARG A 55 13.62 -6.64 14.11
C ARG A 55 13.49 -5.55 13.05
N ALA A 56 13.63 -4.29 13.46
CA ALA A 56 13.60 -3.16 12.54
C ALA A 56 14.73 -3.29 11.49
N PRO A 57 14.47 -2.96 10.22
CA PRO A 57 15.49 -3.01 9.18
C PRO A 57 16.56 -1.93 9.40
N GLY A 58 17.78 -2.18 8.90
CA GLY A 58 18.91 -1.25 8.99
C GLY A 58 19.82 -1.50 10.20
N ASP A 59 20.80 -0.61 10.40
CA ASP A 59 21.66 -0.65 11.58
C ASP A 59 20.90 -0.08 12.79
N PRO A 60 20.70 -0.87 13.87
CA PRO A 60 19.95 -0.42 15.03
C PRO A 60 20.52 0.82 15.72
N VAL A 61 21.83 1.05 15.66
CA VAL A 61 22.47 2.23 16.28
C VAL A 61 22.11 3.49 15.50
N VAL A 62 22.29 3.45 14.19
CA VAL A 62 22.01 4.58 13.29
C VAL A 62 20.52 4.93 13.31
N GLU A 63 19.64 3.93 13.23
CA GLU A 63 18.20 4.18 13.25
C GLU A 63 17.68 4.60 14.63
N ALA A 64 18.31 4.17 15.72
CA ALA A 64 17.96 4.64 17.06
C ALA A 64 18.31 6.12 17.25
N GLU A 65 19.53 6.53 16.89
CA GLU A 65 19.96 7.92 16.98
C GLU A 65 19.06 8.84 16.14
N LYS A 66 18.88 8.49 14.86
CA LYS A 66 18.01 9.21 13.93
C LYS A 66 16.56 9.28 14.44
N GLY A 67 16.01 8.17 14.94
CA GLY A 67 14.66 8.12 15.47
C GLY A 67 14.49 9.01 16.71
N LEU A 68 15.47 9.06 17.61
CA LEU A 68 15.42 9.91 18.79
C LEU A 68 15.56 11.40 18.43
N ILE A 69 16.39 11.74 17.45
CA ILE A 69 16.46 13.10 16.89
C ILE A 69 15.10 13.50 16.33
N ASP A 70 14.49 12.65 15.51
CA ASP A 70 13.17 12.90 14.95
C ASP A 70 12.10 13.08 16.03
N ASP A 71 12.13 12.25 17.07
CA ASP A 71 11.17 12.32 18.18
C ASP A 71 11.27 13.68 18.90
N ARG A 72 12.49 14.25 19.05
CA ARG A 72 12.67 15.62 19.56
C ARG A 72 12.09 16.68 18.64
N LEU A 73 12.36 16.58 17.34
CA LEU A 73 11.85 17.54 16.35
C LEU A 73 10.32 17.49 16.26
N ARG A 74 9.72 16.29 16.33
CA ARG A 74 8.28 16.08 16.35
C ARG A 74 7.63 16.68 17.59
N ALA A 75 8.24 16.48 18.76
CA ALA A 75 7.76 17.06 20.01
C ALA A 75 7.81 18.60 19.96
N GLN A 76 8.91 19.18 19.47
CA GLN A 76 9.04 20.63 19.29
C GLN A 76 8.01 21.18 18.29
N ALA A 77 7.75 20.47 17.20
CA ALA A 77 6.72 20.85 16.23
C ALA A 77 5.30 20.79 16.81
N ALA A 78 5.03 19.83 17.71
CA ALA A 78 3.76 19.75 18.43
C ALA A 78 3.59 20.89 19.43
N GLU A 79 4.63 21.18 20.22
CA GLU A 79 4.66 22.32 21.14
C GLU A 79 4.44 23.66 20.40
N ALA A 80 5.14 23.88 19.29
CA ALA A 80 4.97 25.09 18.47
C ALA A 80 3.58 25.22 17.84
N ALA A 81 2.80 24.14 17.79
CA ALA A 81 1.43 24.12 17.29
C ALA A 81 0.38 24.05 18.42
N ASP A 82 0.80 24.19 19.68
CA ASP A 82 -0.05 24.03 20.88
C ASP A 82 -0.77 22.66 20.94
N ILE A 83 -0.14 21.61 20.40
CA ILE A 83 -0.67 20.24 20.37
C ILE A 83 -0.07 19.44 21.53
N THR A 84 -0.95 18.94 22.40
CA THR A 84 -0.58 18.08 23.54
C THR A 84 -1.30 16.75 23.47
N VAL A 85 -0.58 15.65 23.68
CA VAL A 85 -1.15 14.30 23.73
C VAL A 85 -1.54 13.98 25.18
N THR A 86 -2.80 13.62 25.43
CA THR A 86 -3.28 13.30 26.78
C THR A 86 -2.85 11.88 27.21
N PRO A 87 -2.79 11.60 28.52
CA PRO A 87 -2.46 10.25 29.01
C PRO A 87 -3.38 9.16 28.44
N GLU A 88 -4.67 9.44 28.27
CA GLU A 88 -5.66 8.51 27.72
C GLU A 88 -5.35 8.19 26.25
N GLN A 89 -4.94 9.20 25.46
CA GLN A 89 -4.52 9.00 24.08
C GLN A 89 -3.25 8.16 24.00
N VAL A 90 -2.30 8.36 24.92
CA VAL A 90 -1.09 7.53 25.00
C VAL A 90 -1.45 6.08 25.31
N THR A 91 -2.30 5.83 26.30
CA THR A 91 -2.76 4.47 26.63
C THR A 91 -3.47 3.81 25.45
N ALA A 92 -4.37 4.53 24.77
CA ALA A 92 -5.04 4.02 23.57
C ALA A 92 -4.05 3.73 22.42
N GLY A 93 -3.07 4.61 22.21
CA GLY A 93 -2.04 4.41 21.19
C GLY A 93 -1.11 3.23 21.50
N MET A 94 -0.78 2.99 22.76
CA MET A 94 -0.02 1.83 23.19
C MET A 94 -0.79 0.52 22.94
N ALA A 95 -2.09 0.52 23.24
CA ALA A 95 -2.97 -0.62 22.95
C ALA A 95 -3.10 -0.87 21.45
N GLU A 96 -3.27 0.19 20.65
CA GLU A 96 -3.30 0.07 19.18
C GLU A 96 -1.99 -0.51 18.64
N PHE A 97 -0.85 -0.04 19.15
CA PHE A 97 0.46 -0.52 18.72
C PHE A 97 0.66 -2.00 19.07
N ALA A 98 0.35 -2.40 20.31
CA ALA A 98 0.45 -3.79 20.75
C ALA A 98 -0.49 -4.71 19.96
N GLY A 99 -1.71 -4.24 19.68
CA GLY A 99 -2.73 -4.97 18.91
C GLY A 99 -2.28 -5.32 17.49
N ARG A 100 -1.39 -4.54 16.87
CA ARG A 100 -0.80 -4.88 15.55
C ARG A 100 0.06 -6.14 15.58
N ALA A 101 0.59 -6.50 16.74
CA ALA A 101 1.30 -7.75 16.97
C ALA A 101 0.39 -8.86 17.53
N ASN A 102 -0.93 -8.64 17.57
CA ASN A 102 -1.92 -9.51 18.23
C ASN A 102 -1.61 -9.73 19.72
N LEU A 103 -1.11 -8.69 20.41
CA LEU A 103 -0.79 -8.73 21.83
C LEU A 103 -1.59 -7.66 22.59
N GLU A 104 -1.96 -7.99 23.82
CA GLU A 104 -2.44 -6.98 24.78
C GLU A 104 -1.27 -6.12 25.27
N THR A 105 -1.58 -4.91 25.74
CA THR A 105 -0.56 -3.93 26.16
C THR A 105 0.40 -4.50 27.20
N GLU A 106 -0.13 -5.17 28.23
CA GLU A 106 0.65 -5.77 29.32
C GLU A 106 1.55 -6.90 28.82
N GLN A 107 1.08 -7.71 27.86
CA GLN A 107 1.86 -8.78 27.26
C GLN A 107 3.01 -8.22 26.43
N PHE A 108 2.75 -7.15 25.67
CA PHE A 108 3.78 -6.44 24.91
C PHE A 108 4.84 -5.83 25.84
N LEU A 109 4.41 -5.16 26.92
CA LEU A 109 5.31 -4.61 27.95
C LEU A 109 6.17 -5.69 28.60
N GLN A 110 5.58 -6.84 28.91
CA GLN A 110 6.33 -7.98 29.44
C GLN A 110 7.37 -8.51 28.43
N ALA A 111 7.00 -8.63 27.16
CA ALA A 111 7.89 -9.11 26.11
C ALA A 111 9.10 -8.18 25.90
N ILE A 112 8.89 -6.86 25.82
CA ILE A 112 9.99 -5.91 25.67
C ILE A 112 10.84 -5.80 26.94
N GLY A 113 10.20 -5.95 28.11
CA GLY A 113 10.87 -5.98 29.41
C GLY A 113 11.84 -7.15 29.56
N GLN A 114 11.50 -8.33 29.02
CA GLN A 114 12.42 -9.49 28.96
C GLN A 114 13.67 -9.20 28.12
N GLY A 115 13.54 -8.35 27.10
CA GLY A 115 14.67 -7.84 26.31
C GLY A 115 15.41 -6.66 26.96
N GLY A 116 15.05 -6.28 28.18
CA GLY A 116 15.70 -5.21 28.94
C GLY A 116 15.38 -3.80 28.43
N VAL A 117 14.20 -3.62 27.81
CA VAL A 117 13.64 -2.32 27.42
C VAL A 117 12.69 -1.82 28.51
N ALA A 118 12.90 -0.59 28.95
CA ALA A 118 12.06 0.08 29.94
C ALA A 118 10.70 0.50 29.33
N PRO A 119 9.59 0.39 30.07
CA PRO A 119 8.25 0.72 29.56
C PRO A 119 8.12 2.18 29.11
N GLU A 120 8.87 3.10 29.72
CA GLU A 120 8.93 4.50 29.35
C GLU A 120 9.42 4.68 27.91
N THR A 121 10.38 3.86 27.46
CA THR A 121 10.90 3.92 26.08
C THR A 121 9.78 3.69 25.06
N PHE A 122 8.88 2.74 25.35
CA PHE A 122 7.74 2.45 24.48
C PHE A 122 6.68 3.55 24.57
N ARG A 123 6.34 4.01 25.78
CA ARG A 123 5.40 5.11 25.99
C ARG A 123 5.84 6.37 25.25
N ASP A 124 7.11 6.75 25.37
CA ASP A 124 7.64 7.98 24.79
C ASP A 124 7.72 7.88 23.25
N PHE A 125 8.05 6.69 22.72
CA PHE A 125 7.97 6.39 21.28
C PHE A 125 6.54 6.60 20.73
N VAL A 126 5.54 6.03 21.41
CA VAL A 126 4.13 6.18 21.03
C VAL A 126 3.70 7.65 21.13
N THR A 127 4.07 8.33 22.21
CA THR A 127 3.72 9.73 22.45
C THR A 127 4.25 10.63 21.33
N ALA A 128 5.53 10.49 20.95
CA ALA A 128 6.12 11.26 19.85
C ALA A 128 5.42 10.99 18.51
N GLY A 129 5.04 9.73 18.25
CA GLY A 129 4.29 9.35 17.05
C GLY A 129 2.88 9.95 17.00
N LEU A 130 2.16 9.93 18.13
CA LEU A 130 0.82 10.53 18.24
C LEU A 130 0.87 12.06 18.06
N ALA A 131 1.80 12.73 18.76
CA ALA A 131 2.00 14.17 18.65
C ALA A 131 2.28 14.57 17.20
N TRP A 132 3.16 13.82 16.52
CA TRP A 132 3.48 14.06 15.12
C TRP A 132 2.30 13.87 14.19
N ARG A 133 1.54 12.78 14.36
CA ARG A 133 0.32 12.53 13.58
C ARG A 133 -0.64 13.71 13.69
N ASP A 134 -0.84 14.22 14.90
CA ASP A 134 -1.78 15.30 15.15
C ASP A 134 -1.27 16.63 14.55
N VAL A 135 0.05 16.91 14.62
CA VAL A 135 0.70 18.02 13.89
C VAL A 135 0.46 17.94 12.39
N VAL A 136 0.73 16.78 11.79
CA VAL A 136 0.57 16.56 10.34
C VAL A 136 -0.89 16.77 9.95
N ARG A 137 -1.83 16.22 10.72
CA ARG A 137 -3.26 16.37 10.45
C ARG A 137 -3.71 17.82 10.53
N ALA A 138 -3.39 18.50 11.62
CA ALA A 138 -3.75 19.90 11.81
C ALA A 138 -3.18 20.81 10.71
N ARG A 139 -1.93 20.57 10.30
CA ARG A 139 -1.22 21.43 9.34
C ARG A 139 -1.56 21.14 7.87
N PHE A 140 -1.72 19.87 7.50
CA PHE A 140 -1.75 19.47 6.10
C PHE A 140 -3.10 18.94 5.61
N VAL A 141 -3.98 18.40 6.46
CA VAL A 141 -5.32 17.95 6.01
C VAL A 141 -6.10 19.05 5.27
N PRO A 142 -6.12 20.32 5.72
CA PRO A 142 -6.80 21.39 4.98
C PRO A 142 -6.19 21.71 3.61
N ARG A 143 -4.94 21.28 3.35
CA ARG A 143 -4.20 21.53 2.11
C ARG A 143 -4.36 20.40 1.10
N VAL A 144 -4.69 19.20 1.54
CA VAL A 144 -4.89 18.05 0.66
C VAL A 144 -6.13 18.28 -0.21
N ARG A 145 -5.93 18.23 -1.52
CA ARG A 145 -7.01 18.31 -2.51
C ARG A 145 -6.77 17.23 -3.55
N ILE A 146 -7.54 16.16 -3.47
CA ILE A 146 -7.51 15.10 -4.47
C ILE A 146 -8.49 15.44 -5.58
N THR A 147 -7.99 15.59 -6.79
CA THR A 147 -8.79 15.88 -7.98
C THR A 147 -9.40 14.60 -8.56
N GLU A 148 -10.54 14.73 -9.25
CA GLU A 148 -11.13 13.58 -9.96
C GLU A 148 -10.19 13.00 -11.02
N ALA A 149 -9.36 13.84 -11.66
CA ALA A 149 -8.36 13.40 -12.63
C ALA A 149 -7.24 12.54 -12.00
N GLU A 150 -6.81 12.85 -10.77
CA GLU A 150 -5.86 12.01 -10.03
C GLU A 150 -6.48 10.67 -9.64
N ILE A 151 -7.76 10.66 -9.25
CA ILE A 151 -8.52 9.43 -8.96
C ILE A 151 -8.65 8.60 -10.24
N ASP A 152 -9.00 9.23 -11.38
CA ASP A 152 -9.13 8.56 -12.67
C ASP A 152 -7.80 7.94 -13.12
N ARG A 153 -6.68 8.66 -12.93
CA ARG A 153 -5.33 8.15 -13.21
C ARG A 153 -4.93 7.00 -12.28
N ALA A 154 -5.21 7.10 -10.98
CA ALA A 154 -4.92 6.02 -10.04
C ALA A 154 -5.78 4.78 -10.32
N MET A 155 -7.05 4.98 -10.68
CA MET A 155 -7.97 3.93 -11.13
C MET A 155 -7.51 3.29 -12.44
N SER A 156 -6.98 4.05 -13.39
CA SER A 156 -6.47 3.51 -14.67
C SER A 156 -5.17 2.72 -14.47
N VAL A 157 -4.27 3.17 -13.60
CA VAL A 157 -3.06 2.41 -13.22
C VAL A 157 -3.44 1.14 -12.44
N ALA A 158 -4.43 1.20 -11.54
CA ALA A 158 -4.96 0.01 -10.88
C ALA A 158 -5.65 -0.95 -11.87
N ALA A 159 -6.34 -0.44 -12.88
CA ALA A 159 -6.91 -1.23 -13.97
C ALA A 159 -5.83 -1.84 -14.88
N GLN A 160 -4.70 -1.14 -15.10
CA GLN A 160 -3.51 -1.66 -15.77
C GLN A 160 -2.81 -2.75 -14.93
N ARG A 161 -2.85 -2.67 -13.59
CA ARG A 161 -2.47 -3.81 -12.72
C ARG A 161 -3.47 -4.99 -12.78
N GLY A 162 -4.57 -4.84 -13.51
CA GLY A 162 -5.43 -5.93 -13.99
C GLY A 162 -4.82 -6.73 -15.15
N ALA A 163 -3.67 -6.30 -15.71
CA ALA A 163 -2.80 -7.10 -16.57
C ALA A 163 -2.07 -8.14 -15.70
N GLY A 164 -2.80 -9.16 -15.29
CA GLY A 164 -2.33 -10.22 -14.41
C GLY A 164 -3.29 -11.40 -14.43
N PRO A 165 -2.96 -12.50 -13.74
CA PRO A 165 -3.86 -13.64 -13.65
C PRO A 165 -5.20 -13.23 -13.04
N ARG A 166 -6.30 -13.65 -13.66
CA ARG A 166 -7.65 -13.56 -13.08
C ARG A 166 -7.99 -14.88 -12.44
N VAL A 167 -8.75 -14.83 -11.36
CA VAL A 167 -9.20 -16.02 -10.62
C VAL A 167 -10.72 -16.01 -10.53
N LEU A 168 -11.29 -17.20 -10.60
CA LEU A 168 -12.70 -17.46 -10.36
C LEU A 168 -12.76 -18.22 -9.03
N ILE A 169 -13.38 -17.63 -8.00
CA ILE A 169 -13.41 -18.22 -6.66
C ILE A 169 -14.83 -18.31 -6.11
N SER A 170 -14.98 -19.11 -5.07
CA SER A 170 -16.07 -18.98 -4.10
C SER A 170 -15.48 -18.65 -2.73
N GLU A 171 -16.20 -17.89 -1.91
CA GLU A 171 -15.76 -17.45 -0.59
C GLU A 171 -16.75 -17.85 0.53
N ILE A 172 -16.19 -18.06 1.72
CA ILE A 172 -16.90 -18.08 3.01
C ILE A 172 -16.16 -17.07 3.89
N LEU A 173 -16.88 -16.09 4.42
CA LEU A 173 -16.34 -15.10 5.35
C LEU A 173 -17.00 -15.27 6.72
N LEU A 174 -16.21 -15.59 7.73
CA LEU A 174 -16.66 -15.79 9.10
C LEU A 174 -16.22 -14.58 9.94
N PRO A 175 -17.14 -13.79 10.51
CA PRO A 175 -16.79 -12.66 11.38
C PRO A 175 -16.01 -13.13 12.61
N LEU A 176 -14.92 -12.44 12.94
CA LEU A 176 -14.07 -12.76 14.07
C LEU A 176 -14.17 -11.65 15.11
N THR A 177 -14.68 -11.99 16.30
CA THR A 177 -14.72 -11.09 17.46
C THR A 177 -13.92 -11.70 18.60
N PRO A 178 -13.39 -10.90 19.56
CA PRO A 178 -12.68 -11.44 20.71
C PRO A 178 -13.49 -12.48 21.49
N ALA A 179 -14.82 -12.31 21.56
CA ALA A 179 -15.71 -13.23 22.25
C ALA A 179 -15.92 -14.57 21.53
N THR A 180 -15.85 -14.58 20.19
CA THR A 180 -16.14 -15.77 19.36
C THR A 180 -14.89 -16.36 18.72
N ALA A 181 -13.69 -15.86 19.06
CA ALA A 181 -12.46 -16.16 18.34
C ALA A 181 -12.14 -17.66 18.28
N ALA A 182 -12.21 -18.36 19.41
CA ALA A 182 -11.91 -19.79 19.49
C ALA A 182 -12.89 -20.63 18.66
N GLU A 183 -14.19 -20.40 18.83
CA GLU A 183 -15.26 -21.11 18.10
C GLU A 183 -15.19 -20.85 16.58
N THR A 184 -14.95 -19.59 16.20
CA THR A 184 -14.84 -19.21 14.79
C THR A 184 -13.63 -19.85 14.13
N GLN A 185 -12.51 -19.95 14.85
CA GLN A 185 -11.29 -20.61 14.37
C GLN A 185 -11.49 -22.12 14.19
N GLU A 186 -12.18 -22.77 15.14
CA GLU A 186 -12.50 -24.19 15.07
C GLU A 186 -13.43 -24.50 13.89
N LEU A 187 -14.51 -23.73 13.75
CA LEU A 187 -15.43 -23.84 12.61
C LEU A 187 -14.69 -23.61 11.28
N ALA A 188 -13.82 -22.60 11.20
CA ALA A 188 -13.09 -22.32 9.98
C ALA A 188 -12.19 -23.50 9.58
N THR A 189 -11.52 -24.10 10.57
CA THR A 189 -10.66 -25.27 10.39
C THR A 189 -11.48 -26.45 9.89
N GLU A 190 -12.58 -26.78 10.56
CA GLU A 190 -13.50 -27.85 10.15
C GLU A 190 -14.00 -27.67 8.71
N LEU A 191 -14.49 -26.47 8.36
CA LEU A 191 -15.00 -26.19 7.01
C LEU A 191 -13.89 -26.31 5.95
N SER A 192 -12.66 -25.91 6.24
CA SER A 192 -11.54 -26.01 5.29
C SER A 192 -11.10 -27.45 5.05
N GLU A 193 -11.20 -28.33 6.05
CA GLU A 193 -10.74 -29.72 5.97
C GLU A 193 -11.81 -30.67 5.41
N THR A 194 -13.08 -30.42 5.72
CA THR A 194 -14.17 -31.35 5.39
C THR A 194 -14.83 -31.06 4.04
N ILE A 195 -14.73 -29.83 3.53
CA ILE A 195 -15.39 -29.42 2.29
C ILE A 195 -14.49 -29.72 1.08
N GLY A 196 -14.79 -30.81 0.38
CA GLY A 196 -14.07 -31.18 -0.86
C GLY A 196 -14.78 -30.83 -2.18
N SER A 197 -16.08 -30.47 -2.15
CA SER A 197 -16.89 -30.27 -3.36
C SER A 197 -17.50 -28.88 -3.46
N GLU A 198 -17.80 -28.44 -4.69
CA GLU A 198 -18.44 -27.14 -4.94
C GLU A 198 -19.83 -27.03 -4.30
N ALA A 199 -20.61 -28.11 -4.34
CA ALA A 199 -21.95 -28.15 -3.75
C ALA A 199 -21.89 -28.02 -2.22
N ALA A 200 -20.97 -28.73 -1.57
CA ALA A 200 -20.74 -28.62 -0.13
C ALA A 200 -20.26 -27.22 0.26
N PHE A 201 -19.33 -26.64 -0.52
CA PHE A 201 -18.84 -25.28 -0.29
C PHE A 201 -19.97 -24.25 -0.40
N SER A 202 -20.80 -24.36 -1.43
CA SER A 202 -21.96 -23.49 -1.65
C SER A 202 -22.99 -23.58 -0.52
N ALA A 203 -23.26 -24.79 -0.02
CA ALA A 203 -24.14 -25.00 1.12
C ALA A 203 -23.57 -24.39 2.41
N ALA A 204 -22.28 -24.60 2.68
CA ALA A 204 -21.59 -24.01 3.82
C ALA A 204 -21.58 -22.48 3.74
N ALA A 205 -21.30 -21.91 2.57
CA ALA A 205 -21.36 -20.46 2.34
C ALA A 205 -22.76 -19.89 2.64
N ARG A 206 -23.82 -20.54 2.13
CA ARG A 206 -25.21 -20.14 2.43
C ARG A 206 -25.53 -20.17 3.91
N ARG A 207 -24.96 -21.11 4.67
CA ARG A 207 -25.26 -21.30 6.09
C ARG A 207 -24.44 -20.38 6.99
N HIS A 208 -23.14 -20.27 6.75
CA HIS A 208 -22.19 -19.69 7.71
C HIS A 208 -21.59 -18.35 7.28
N SER A 209 -21.53 -18.04 5.97
CA SER A 209 -20.85 -16.83 5.50
C SER A 209 -21.64 -15.57 5.86
N ALA A 210 -20.95 -14.52 6.30
CA ALA A 210 -21.50 -13.19 6.49
C ALA A 210 -21.41 -12.31 5.21
N ALA A 211 -20.72 -12.77 4.16
CA ALA A 211 -20.60 -12.02 2.91
C ALA A 211 -21.89 -12.07 2.08
N ALA A 212 -22.16 -11.01 1.31
CA ALA A 212 -23.32 -10.93 0.40
C ALA A 212 -23.35 -12.05 -0.65
N SER A 213 -22.17 -12.57 -1.03
CA SER A 213 -22.05 -13.71 -1.94
C SER A 213 -22.73 -15.00 -1.42
N ARG A 214 -23.07 -15.10 -0.12
CA ARG A 214 -23.78 -16.25 0.48
C ARG A 214 -25.07 -16.60 -0.26
N GLU A 215 -25.81 -15.61 -0.76
CA GLU A 215 -27.08 -15.82 -1.49
C GLU A 215 -26.87 -16.61 -2.78
N ARG A 216 -25.69 -16.47 -3.39
CA ARG A 216 -25.25 -17.19 -4.57
C ARG A 216 -24.29 -18.34 -4.23
N GLY A 217 -24.32 -18.84 -2.98
CA GLY A 217 -23.47 -19.94 -2.55
C GLY A 217 -21.99 -19.58 -2.44
N GLY A 218 -21.69 -18.33 -2.07
CA GLY A 218 -20.32 -17.82 -1.97
C GLY A 218 -19.66 -17.51 -3.31
N GLN A 219 -20.35 -17.69 -4.43
CA GLN A 219 -19.74 -17.62 -5.76
C GLN A 219 -19.40 -16.19 -6.17
N LEU A 220 -18.16 -15.96 -6.58
CA LEU A 220 -17.71 -14.70 -7.17
C LEU A 220 -17.44 -14.86 -8.67
N GLY A 221 -17.51 -13.76 -9.43
CA GLY A 221 -17.13 -13.73 -10.84
C GLY A 221 -15.61 -13.82 -11.03
N TRP A 222 -15.16 -13.70 -12.27
CA TRP A 222 -13.73 -13.57 -12.58
C TRP A 222 -13.19 -12.24 -12.05
N ILE A 223 -12.25 -12.30 -11.13
CA ILE A 223 -11.64 -11.12 -10.49
C ILE A 223 -10.12 -11.12 -10.72
N PRO A 224 -9.48 -9.96 -10.94
CA PRO A 224 -8.02 -9.88 -10.95
C PRO A 224 -7.44 -10.41 -9.64
N LEU A 225 -6.36 -11.21 -9.69
CA LEU A 225 -5.68 -11.71 -8.49
C LEU A 225 -5.22 -10.55 -7.58
N THR A 226 -4.87 -9.41 -8.17
CA THR A 226 -4.49 -8.17 -7.47
C THR A 226 -5.63 -7.55 -6.64
N ASN A 227 -6.89 -7.83 -6.99
CA ASN A 227 -8.07 -7.35 -6.24
C ASN A 227 -8.37 -8.17 -4.98
N LEU A 228 -7.67 -9.30 -4.76
CA LEU A 228 -7.75 -10.02 -3.49
C LEU A 228 -6.90 -9.34 -2.41
N PRO A 229 -7.32 -9.40 -1.13
CA PRO A 229 -6.48 -9.01 -0.01
C PRO A 229 -5.11 -9.68 -0.09
N PRO A 230 -4.02 -9.00 0.32
CA PRO A 230 -2.67 -9.53 0.19
C PRO A 230 -2.49 -10.95 0.77
N GLN A 231 -3.14 -11.23 1.91
CA GLN A 231 -3.10 -12.53 2.59
C GLN A 231 -3.72 -13.63 1.72
N LEU A 232 -4.88 -13.37 1.11
CA LEU A 232 -5.54 -14.31 0.20
C LEU A 232 -4.81 -14.43 -1.13
N ARG A 233 -4.20 -13.36 -1.62
CA ARG A 233 -3.44 -13.37 -2.88
C ARG A 233 -2.31 -14.39 -2.85
N ALA A 234 -1.54 -14.42 -1.77
CA ALA A 234 -0.44 -15.37 -1.59
C ALA A 234 -0.92 -16.82 -1.57
N VAL A 235 -2.06 -17.09 -0.90
CA VAL A 235 -2.66 -18.42 -0.82
C VAL A 235 -3.22 -18.86 -2.17
N VAL A 236 -4.07 -18.04 -2.80
CA VAL A 236 -4.74 -18.36 -4.07
C VAL A 236 -3.75 -18.53 -5.22
N ALA A 237 -2.64 -17.79 -5.23
CA ALA A 237 -1.59 -17.93 -6.24
C ALA A 237 -0.96 -19.34 -6.28
N GLY A 238 -0.96 -20.07 -5.15
CA GLY A 238 -0.40 -21.42 -5.04
C GLY A 238 -1.44 -22.54 -5.12
N MET A 239 -2.73 -22.23 -5.28
CA MET A 239 -3.81 -23.21 -5.27
C MET A 239 -4.02 -23.89 -6.62
N ALA A 240 -4.36 -25.18 -6.58
CA ALA A 240 -4.86 -25.92 -7.73
C ALA A 240 -6.35 -25.63 -7.96
N ASN A 241 -6.81 -25.77 -9.21
CA ASN A 241 -8.23 -25.60 -9.50
C ASN A 241 -9.08 -26.64 -8.75
N GLY A 242 -10.17 -26.20 -8.14
CA GLY A 242 -11.05 -27.00 -7.29
C GLY A 242 -10.65 -27.07 -5.82
N GLN A 243 -9.42 -26.64 -5.47
CA GLN A 243 -8.89 -26.69 -4.11
C GLN A 243 -9.59 -25.69 -3.19
N VAL A 244 -9.77 -26.07 -1.93
CA VAL A 244 -10.20 -25.20 -0.82
C VAL A 244 -8.97 -24.75 -0.04
N SER A 245 -8.91 -23.47 0.31
CA SER A 245 -7.79 -22.90 1.06
C SER A 245 -7.85 -23.31 2.53
N PRO A 246 -6.72 -23.27 3.27
CA PRO A 246 -6.77 -23.18 4.72
C PRO A 246 -7.51 -21.90 5.17
N PRO A 247 -7.91 -21.80 6.45
CA PRO A 247 -8.47 -20.57 7.01
C PRO A 247 -7.47 -19.42 6.91
N VAL A 248 -7.88 -18.30 6.33
CA VAL A 248 -7.03 -17.12 6.14
C VAL A 248 -7.53 -15.98 7.03
N PRO A 249 -6.76 -15.56 8.05
CA PRO A 249 -7.11 -14.42 8.89
C PRO A 249 -7.07 -13.10 8.10
N LEU A 250 -8.14 -12.31 8.22
CA LEU A 250 -8.30 -10.99 7.60
C LEU A 250 -8.56 -9.90 8.67
N GLY A 251 -7.93 -10.04 9.85
CA GLY A 251 -8.15 -9.15 10.99
C GLY A 251 -9.48 -9.46 11.69
N GLY A 252 -10.54 -8.73 11.35
CA GLY A 252 -11.88 -8.88 11.94
C GLY A 252 -12.72 -10.04 11.37
N ALA A 253 -12.13 -10.89 10.54
CA ALA A 253 -12.80 -12.04 9.93
C ALA A 253 -11.80 -13.13 9.55
N ILE A 254 -12.31 -14.34 9.32
CA ILE A 254 -11.58 -15.45 8.71
C ILE A 254 -12.22 -15.77 7.36
N ALA A 255 -11.41 -15.83 6.30
CA ALA A 255 -11.85 -16.21 4.97
C ALA A 255 -11.43 -17.64 4.63
N ILE A 256 -12.31 -18.37 3.97
CA ILE A 256 -12.02 -19.63 3.29
C ILE A 256 -12.42 -19.46 1.84
N VAL A 257 -11.54 -19.82 0.91
CA VAL A 257 -11.81 -19.69 -0.52
C VAL A 257 -11.67 -21.04 -1.23
N ARG A 258 -12.53 -21.26 -2.23
CA ARG A 258 -12.36 -22.35 -3.19
C ARG A 258 -11.96 -21.77 -4.54
N LEU A 259 -10.83 -22.22 -5.09
CA LEU A 259 -10.46 -21.87 -6.45
C LEU A 259 -11.32 -22.67 -7.43
N ARG A 260 -12.01 -21.98 -8.35
CA ARG A 260 -12.86 -22.58 -9.40
C ARG A 260 -12.28 -22.41 -10.80
N GLY A 261 -11.34 -21.48 -10.95
CA GLY A 261 -10.58 -21.31 -12.18
C GLY A 261 -9.47 -20.28 -12.01
N ILE A 262 -8.41 -20.45 -12.77
CA ILE A 262 -7.35 -19.45 -12.96
C ILE A 262 -7.20 -19.20 -14.46
N GLN A 263 -7.13 -17.94 -14.84
CA GLN A 263 -6.88 -17.51 -16.20
C GLN A 263 -5.59 -16.70 -16.20
N GLN A 264 -4.55 -17.27 -16.80
CA GLN A 264 -3.29 -16.57 -17.03
C GLN A 264 -3.50 -15.52 -18.12
N GLY A 265 -2.90 -14.33 -17.94
CA GLY A 265 -3.00 -13.26 -18.91
C GLY A 265 -4.42 -12.70 -19.02
N GLY A 266 -4.79 -11.81 -18.10
CA GLY A 266 -5.68 -10.73 -18.47
C GLY A 266 -5.00 -9.93 -19.57
N GLU A 267 -5.14 -10.35 -20.83
CA GLU A 267 -4.92 -9.45 -21.95
C GLU A 267 -5.65 -8.17 -21.59
N ILE A 268 -4.97 -7.02 -21.70
CA ILE A 268 -5.66 -5.75 -21.78
C ILE A 268 -6.59 -5.93 -22.96
N ALA A 269 -7.85 -6.30 -22.71
CA ALA A 269 -8.80 -6.47 -23.77
C ALA A 269 -8.77 -5.13 -24.49
N ALA A 270 -8.37 -5.13 -25.76
CA ALA A 270 -8.33 -3.97 -26.65
C ALA A 270 -9.67 -3.19 -26.71
N ARG A 271 -10.70 -3.66 -25.98
CA ARG A 271 -12.00 -3.06 -25.75
C ARG A 271 -11.98 -1.90 -24.75
N ASN A 272 -10.95 -1.75 -23.91
CA ASN A 272 -10.84 -0.66 -22.93
C ASN A 272 -9.65 0.27 -23.21
N LEU A 273 -9.24 0.40 -24.47
CA LEU A 273 -8.26 1.40 -24.89
C LEU A 273 -8.93 2.32 -25.92
N THR A 274 -8.75 3.62 -25.76
CA THR A 274 -8.99 4.63 -26.78
C THR A 274 -7.64 5.08 -27.31
N VAL A 275 -7.51 5.15 -28.62
CA VAL A 275 -6.30 5.63 -29.29
C VAL A 275 -6.64 6.90 -30.07
N ASP A 276 -5.81 7.92 -29.88
CA ASP A 276 -5.70 9.07 -30.77
C ASP A 276 -4.52 8.81 -31.71
N TYR A 277 -4.75 8.84 -33.01
CA TYR A 277 -3.73 8.56 -34.01
C TYR A 277 -3.91 9.41 -35.27
N ALA A 278 -2.79 9.69 -35.94
CA ALA A 278 -2.74 10.43 -37.18
C ALA A 278 -2.25 9.55 -38.34
N GLN A 279 -2.85 9.75 -39.50
CA GLN A 279 -2.45 9.17 -40.78
C GLN A 279 -2.10 10.30 -41.73
N PHE A 280 -0.83 10.36 -42.15
CA PHE A 280 -0.38 11.22 -43.22
C PHE A 280 -0.18 10.38 -44.50
N LEU A 281 -1.01 10.65 -45.51
CA LEU A 281 -1.04 9.89 -46.75
C LEU A 281 0.01 10.46 -47.72
N ILE A 282 1.01 9.67 -48.08
CA ILE A 282 2.06 10.05 -49.03
C ILE A 282 1.79 9.36 -50.37
N PRO A 283 1.53 10.09 -51.47
CA PRO A 283 1.26 9.49 -52.77
C PRO A 283 2.42 8.62 -53.28
N GLY A 284 2.10 7.59 -54.06
CA GLY A 284 3.11 6.76 -54.72
C GLY A 284 3.43 5.44 -53.99
N GLY A 285 2.52 4.97 -53.13
CA GLY A 285 2.62 3.68 -52.45
C GLY A 285 3.98 3.46 -51.80
N ARG A 286 4.60 2.29 -51.98
CA ARG A 286 5.94 1.99 -51.44
C ARG A 286 7.08 2.38 -52.40
N SER A 287 6.89 3.38 -53.26
CA SER A 287 7.97 3.85 -54.13
C SER A 287 9.14 4.43 -53.31
N PRO A 288 10.37 4.42 -53.86
CA PRO A 288 11.52 5.05 -53.19
C PRO A 288 11.27 6.51 -52.80
N ALA A 289 10.54 7.26 -53.62
CA ALA A 289 10.20 8.65 -53.35
C ALA A 289 9.24 8.81 -52.15
N ALA A 290 8.22 7.95 -52.05
CA ALA A 290 7.27 8.00 -50.94
C ALA A 290 7.92 7.57 -49.61
N LEU A 291 8.83 6.60 -49.65
CA LEU A 291 9.59 6.17 -48.47
C LEU A 291 10.57 7.27 -48.01
N ALA A 292 11.28 7.92 -48.94
CA ALA A 292 12.16 9.04 -48.61
C ALA A 292 11.40 10.21 -47.99
N GLU A 293 10.20 10.50 -48.50
CA GLU A 293 9.31 11.50 -47.91
C GLU A 293 8.86 11.10 -46.49
N ALA A 294 8.54 9.82 -46.25
CA ALA A 294 8.20 9.34 -44.90
C ALA A 294 9.35 9.52 -43.91
N GLU A 295 10.60 9.25 -44.31
CA GLU A 295 11.78 9.48 -43.48
C GLU A 295 12.00 10.97 -43.20
N ARG A 296 11.78 11.84 -44.20
CA ARG A 296 11.84 13.29 -44.02
C ARG A 296 10.80 13.76 -43.01
N VAL A 297 9.55 13.32 -43.14
CA VAL A 297 8.48 13.65 -42.20
C VAL A 297 8.83 13.18 -40.79
N ARG A 298 9.36 11.95 -40.62
CA ARG A 298 9.80 11.44 -39.31
C ARG A 298 10.86 12.32 -38.65
N GLY A 299 11.77 12.91 -39.44
CA GLY A 299 12.80 13.82 -38.92
C GLY A 299 12.32 15.23 -38.56
N GLU A 300 11.09 15.59 -38.94
CA GLU A 300 10.53 16.94 -38.74
C GLU A 300 9.38 17.00 -37.72
N VAL A 301 8.93 15.84 -37.21
CA VAL A 301 7.78 15.74 -36.30
C VAL A 301 8.18 15.02 -35.02
N ASP A 302 7.94 15.68 -33.89
CA ASP A 302 8.15 15.10 -32.56
C ASP A 302 6.81 14.71 -31.93
N THR A 303 5.72 15.37 -32.33
CA THR A 303 4.35 15.13 -31.85
C THR A 303 3.36 15.10 -33.00
N CYS A 304 2.19 14.50 -32.80
CA CYS A 304 1.14 14.50 -33.83
C CYS A 304 0.71 15.89 -34.29
N ASP A 305 0.83 16.92 -33.44
CA ASP A 305 0.47 18.29 -33.81
C ASP A 305 1.42 18.88 -34.86
N ASP A 306 2.67 18.41 -34.92
CA ASP A 306 3.65 18.83 -35.92
C ASP A 306 3.24 18.42 -37.34
N LEU A 307 2.44 17.36 -37.49
CA LEU A 307 1.94 16.93 -38.79
C LEU A 307 1.04 17.97 -39.45
N TYR A 308 0.37 18.85 -38.70
CA TYR A 308 -0.41 19.95 -39.29
C TYR A 308 0.47 20.95 -40.02
N ARG A 309 1.69 21.18 -39.52
CA ARG A 309 2.68 22.05 -40.17
C ARG A 309 3.18 21.41 -41.45
N VAL A 310 3.53 20.13 -41.40
CA VAL A 310 3.95 19.34 -42.58
C VAL A 310 2.84 19.28 -43.64
N ALA A 311 1.58 19.17 -43.21
CA ALA A 311 0.43 19.13 -44.09
C ALA A 311 -0.02 20.51 -44.62
N SER A 312 0.61 21.60 -44.19
CA SER A 312 0.24 22.95 -44.59
C SER A 312 0.35 23.14 -46.11
N GLY A 313 -0.72 23.65 -46.72
CA GLY A 313 -0.80 23.86 -48.17
C GLY A 313 -1.05 22.60 -49.01
N LEU A 314 -1.21 21.43 -48.38
CA LEU A 314 -1.56 20.18 -49.08
C LEU A 314 -3.09 19.99 -49.19
N PRO A 315 -3.59 19.16 -50.13
CA PRO A 315 -5.02 18.87 -50.26
C PRO A 315 -5.67 18.34 -48.99
N ALA A 316 -6.94 18.71 -48.78
CA ALA A 316 -7.76 18.15 -47.71
C ALA A 316 -7.81 16.61 -47.81
N GLY A 317 -7.60 15.93 -46.68
CA GLY A 317 -7.50 14.46 -46.62
C GLY A 317 -6.08 13.89 -46.73
N ARG A 318 -5.05 14.73 -46.91
CA ARG A 318 -3.63 14.31 -46.77
C ARG A 318 -3.24 13.97 -45.33
N LEU A 319 -3.86 14.64 -44.36
CA LEU A 319 -3.74 14.35 -42.94
C LEU A 319 -5.12 14.00 -42.39
N LEU A 320 -5.22 12.85 -41.74
CA LEU A 320 -6.42 12.38 -41.06
C LEU A 320 -6.03 12.08 -39.61
N ARG A 321 -6.72 12.68 -38.64
CA ARG A 321 -6.54 12.37 -37.21
C ARG A 321 -7.86 11.90 -36.64
N ASP A 322 -7.79 10.90 -35.79
CA ASP A 322 -8.94 10.17 -35.30
C ASP A 322 -8.72 9.72 -33.86
N GLU A 323 -9.75 9.86 -33.03
CA GLU A 323 -9.75 9.33 -31.67
C GLU A 323 -10.92 8.35 -31.55
N ARG A 324 -10.63 7.10 -31.23
CA ARG A 324 -11.66 6.07 -31.07
C ARG A 324 -11.18 4.90 -30.22
N PRO A 325 -12.12 4.10 -29.66
CA PRO A 325 -11.76 2.84 -29.03
C PRO A 325 -10.94 1.97 -29.98
N LEU A 326 -9.87 1.33 -29.49
CA LEU A 326 -8.97 0.48 -30.29
C LEU A 326 -9.74 -0.66 -30.97
N GLY A 327 -10.80 -1.17 -30.34
CA GLY A 327 -11.72 -2.14 -30.96
C GLY A 327 -12.55 -1.61 -32.14
N GLN A 328 -12.60 -0.29 -32.36
CA GLN A 328 -13.26 0.37 -33.51
C GLN A 328 -12.25 0.87 -34.56
N VAL A 329 -10.94 0.66 -34.33
CA VAL A 329 -9.90 0.94 -35.31
C VAL A 329 -9.84 -0.21 -36.34
N PRO A 330 -9.66 0.07 -37.64
CA PRO A 330 -9.41 -0.96 -38.64
C PRO A 330 -8.26 -1.90 -38.23
N ALA A 331 -8.43 -3.21 -38.41
CA ALA A 331 -7.54 -4.22 -37.84
C ALA A 331 -6.06 -4.08 -38.27
N ASP A 332 -5.82 -3.64 -39.51
CA ASP A 332 -4.48 -3.37 -40.05
C ASP A 332 -3.79 -2.20 -39.34
N ILE A 333 -4.53 -1.13 -39.06
CA ILE A 333 -4.05 0.03 -38.31
C ILE A 333 -3.87 -0.34 -36.83
N ALA A 334 -4.83 -1.03 -36.23
CA ALA A 334 -4.78 -1.42 -34.82
C ALA A 334 -3.54 -2.28 -34.51
N ALA A 335 -3.22 -3.23 -35.41
CA ALA A 335 -2.05 -4.09 -35.28
C ALA A 335 -0.74 -3.31 -35.34
N GLU A 336 -0.68 -2.24 -36.14
CA GLU A 336 0.50 -1.40 -36.24
C GLU A 336 0.61 -0.42 -35.06
N LEU A 337 -0.50 0.23 -34.66
CA LEU A 337 -0.56 1.10 -33.47
C LEU A 337 -0.20 0.35 -32.18
N ALA A 338 -0.46 -0.95 -32.11
CA ALA A 338 -0.13 -1.76 -30.93
C ALA A 338 1.39 -1.91 -30.71
N ARG A 339 2.21 -1.66 -31.73
CA ARG A 339 3.68 -1.73 -31.66
C ARG A 339 4.33 -0.39 -31.39
N LEU A 340 3.56 0.69 -31.46
CA LEU A 340 4.05 2.05 -31.33
C LEU A 340 3.87 2.54 -29.89
N ASP A 341 4.84 3.32 -29.43
CA ASP A 341 4.75 4.15 -28.23
C ASP A 341 4.13 5.53 -28.56
N ASP A 342 3.81 6.32 -27.52
CA ASP A 342 3.23 7.65 -27.70
C ASP A 342 4.18 8.56 -28.49
N ASN A 343 3.64 9.20 -29.53
CA ASN A 343 4.34 9.99 -30.55
C ASN A 343 5.33 9.20 -31.43
N GLU A 344 5.27 7.87 -31.44
CA GLU A 344 6.04 7.07 -32.38
C GLU A 344 5.31 6.91 -33.73
N SER A 345 6.08 6.75 -34.82
CA SER A 345 5.56 6.63 -36.18
C SER A 345 6.03 5.39 -36.93
N SER A 346 5.18 4.91 -37.84
CA SER A 346 5.45 3.82 -38.77
C SER A 346 5.05 4.19 -40.21
N ALA A 347 5.73 3.58 -41.19
CA ALA A 347 5.46 3.71 -42.62
C ALA A 347 5.34 2.34 -43.32
N THR A 348 4.70 1.38 -42.65
CA THR A 348 4.53 0.00 -43.16
C THR A 348 3.28 -0.18 -44.02
N LEU A 349 2.23 0.59 -43.74
CA LEU A 349 0.90 0.43 -44.36
C LEU A 349 0.75 1.21 -45.67
N THR A 350 -0.16 0.76 -46.54
CA THR A 350 -0.57 1.48 -47.75
C THR A 350 -2.09 1.49 -47.88
N ARG A 351 -2.65 2.56 -48.44
CA ARG A 351 -4.10 2.70 -48.64
C ARG A 351 -4.39 3.56 -49.86
N GLY A 352 -5.24 3.06 -50.77
CA GLY A 352 -5.63 3.80 -51.98
C GLY A 352 -4.45 4.23 -52.87
N GLY A 353 -3.35 3.47 -52.89
CA GLY A 353 -2.13 3.84 -53.65
C GLY A 353 -1.23 4.88 -52.97
N ALA A 354 -1.53 5.28 -51.73
CA ALA A 354 -0.66 6.09 -50.88
C ALA A 354 0.05 5.21 -49.82
N LEU A 355 1.27 5.58 -49.44
CA LEU A 355 1.91 5.15 -48.20
C LEU A 355 1.20 5.83 -47.03
N VAL A 356 0.96 5.09 -45.96
CA VAL A 356 0.40 5.66 -44.72
C VAL A 356 1.55 5.85 -43.75
N PHE A 357 1.90 7.11 -43.50
CA PHE A 357 2.71 7.48 -42.35
C PHE A 357 1.77 7.56 -41.15
N LEU A 358 1.79 6.52 -40.32
CA LEU A 358 0.91 6.34 -39.17
C LEU A 358 1.65 6.77 -37.92
N MET A 359 1.06 7.60 -37.09
CA MET A 359 1.63 8.05 -35.82
C MET A 359 0.63 7.83 -34.70
N LEU A 360 1.06 7.22 -33.60
CA LEU A 360 0.26 7.11 -32.37
C LEU A 360 0.42 8.43 -31.60
N CYS A 361 -0.66 9.15 -31.36
CA CYS A 361 -0.61 10.44 -30.66
C CYS A 361 -0.70 10.24 -29.15
N GLU A 362 -1.67 9.43 -28.72
CA GLU A 362 -1.90 9.11 -27.32
C GLU A 362 -2.68 7.80 -27.19
N ARG A 363 -2.31 6.97 -26.20
CA ARG A 363 -3.10 5.81 -25.78
C ARG A 363 -3.72 6.03 -24.39
N ARG A 364 -5.05 6.11 -24.31
CA ARG A 364 -5.81 6.25 -23.05
C ARG A 364 -6.61 5.00 -22.72
N ALA A 365 -6.70 4.65 -21.44
CA ALA A 365 -7.64 3.63 -21.00
C ALA A 365 -9.08 4.18 -21.08
N THR A 366 -9.99 3.45 -21.71
CA THR A 366 -11.41 3.80 -21.75
C THR A 366 -11.99 3.55 -20.36
N LEU A 367 -12.40 4.61 -19.66
CA LEU A 367 -13.33 4.47 -18.55
C LEU A 367 -14.64 3.97 -19.15
N ALA A 368 -15.12 2.81 -18.71
CA ALA A 368 -16.45 2.36 -19.11
C ALA A 368 -17.47 3.38 -18.59
N GLU A 369 -18.02 4.21 -19.49
CA GLU A 369 -19.23 4.95 -19.19
C GLU A 369 -20.36 3.96 -18.88
N GLY A 370 -21.14 4.30 -17.84
CA GLY A 370 -22.17 3.52 -17.18
C GLY A 370 -22.87 2.42 -17.98
N GLY A 371 -22.90 1.22 -17.39
CA GLY A 371 -23.69 0.10 -17.88
C GLY A 371 -23.76 -1.06 -16.90
N LEU A 372 -24.06 -0.79 -15.62
CA LEU A 372 -24.61 -1.85 -14.76
C LEU A 372 -26.04 -2.12 -15.25
N PRO A 373 -26.43 -3.35 -15.60
CA PRO A 373 -27.85 -3.66 -15.70
C PRO A 373 -28.48 -3.35 -14.33
N SER A 374 -29.36 -2.36 -14.33
CA SER A 374 -30.24 -2.06 -13.22
C SER A 374 -31.02 -3.34 -12.90
N ALA A 375 -30.71 -3.96 -11.77
CA ALA A 375 -31.60 -4.93 -11.16
C ALA A 375 -32.79 -4.15 -10.61
N THR A 376 -33.82 -3.99 -11.44
CA THR A 376 -35.12 -3.52 -11.02
C THR A 376 -35.72 -4.50 -10.01
N ALA A 377 -35.94 -3.97 -8.81
CA ALA A 377 -37.02 -4.29 -7.88
C ALA A 377 -37.36 -5.78 -7.65
N ALA A 378 -36.88 -6.32 -6.52
CA ALA A 378 -37.61 -7.30 -5.75
C ALA A 378 -37.62 -6.87 -4.27
N SER A 379 -38.80 -6.41 -3.86
CA SER A 379 -39.36 -6.28 -2.51
C SER A 379 -38.40 -6.02 -1.34
N ALA A 380 -38.55 -4.82 -0.76
CA ALA A 380 -38.17 -4.55 0.61
C ALA A 380 -38.77 -5.60 1.57
N VAL A 381 -37.92 -6.14 2.43
CA VAL A 381 -38.32 -6.76 3.70
C VAL A 381 -37.73 -5.87 4.79
N GLU A 382 -38.60 -5.13 5.48
CA GLU A 382 -38.23 -4.38 6.68
C GLU A 382 -37.76 -5.34 7.78
N GLY A 383 -36.59 -5.07 8.37
CA GLY A 383 -36.10 -5.74 9.57
C GLY A 383 -34.77 -6.51 9.45
N ALA A 384 -34.08 -6.47 8.32
CA ALA A 384 -32.72 -7.04 8.23
C ALA A 384 -31.66 -6.04 8.77
N PRO A 385 -30.70 -6.47 9.60
CA PRO A 385 -29.61 -5.60 10.04
C PRO A 385 -28.81 -5.13 8.81
N ALA A 386 -28.37 -3.86 8.84
CA ALA A 386 -27.57 -3.27 7.77
C ALA A 386 -26.30 -4.09 7.53
N VAL A 387 -26.18 -4.69 6.34
CA VAL A 387 -25.01 -5.46 5.92
C VAL A 387 -24.09 -4.54 5.11
N ASP A 388 -22.83 -4.47 5.52
CA ASP A 388 -21.79 -3.70 4.83
C ASP A 388 -21.47 -4.31 3.45
N PRO A 389 -21.74 -3.60 2.34
CA PRO A 389 -21.44 -4.07 0.99
C PRO A 389 -19.93 -4.18 0.70
N GLU A 390 -19.05 -3.71 1.59
CA GLU A 390 -17.59 -3.78 1.43
C GLU A 390 -16.96 -5.13 1.84
N LEU A 391 -17.71 -6.04 2.47
CA LEU A 391 -17.16 -7.28 3.02
C LEU A 391 -16.86 -8.40 2.00
N GLY A 392 -17.23 -8.25 0.72
CA GLY A 392 -17.01 -9.27 -0.32
C GLY A 392 -15.95 -8.90 -1.35
N PHE A 393 -15.24 -9.88 -1.93
CA PHE A 393 -14.25 -9.60 -2.98
C PHE A 393 -14.89 -9.41 -4.36
N GLY A 394 -14.49 -8.38 -5.10
CA GLY A 394 -14.71 -8.33 -6.56
C GLY A 394 -14.93 -6.98 -7.25
N ALA A 395 -15.08 -5.87 -6.53
CA ALA A 395 -15.30 -4.56 -7.16
C ALA A 395 -14.01 -3.81 -7.56
N GLY A 396 -12.83 -4.29 -7.13
CA GLY A 396 -11.64 -3.44 -7.12
C GLY A 396 -11.78 -2.30 -6.10
N PRO A 397 -10.75 -1.46 -5.91
CA PRO A 397 -10.85 -0.34 -4.98
C PRO A 397 -11.90 0.66 -5.50
N SER A 398 -12.82 1.07 -4.64
CA SER A 398 -13.81 2.10 -4.99
C SER A 398 -13.11 3.45 -5.20
N ARG A 399 -13.75 4.38 -5.91
CA ARG A 399 -13.23 5.77 -6.03
C ARG A 399 -13.00 6.42 -4.66
N ALA A 400 -13.82 6.07 -3.66
CA ALA A 400 -13.67 6.54 -2.30
C ALA A 400 -12.41 5.96 -1.65
N GLN A 401 -12.17 4.65 -1.81
CA GLN A 401 -10.97 3.98 -1.32
C GLN A 401 -9.70 4.51 -2.00
N ILE A 402 -9.71 4.72 -3.32
CA ILE A 402 -8.59 5.35 -4.03
C ILE A 402 -8.38 6.80 -3.56
N ARG A 403 -9.45 7.57 -3.34
CA ARG A 403 -9.34 8.93 -2.82
C ARG A 403 -8.71 8.94 -1.43
N GLU A 404 -9.10 8.03 -0.55
CA GLU A 404 -8.53 7.88 0.78
C GLU A 404 -7.05 7.47 0.70
N GLU A 405 -6.71 6.51 -0.17
CA GLU A 405 -5.33 6.09 -0.40
C GLU A 405 -4.46 7.26 -0.89
N LEU A 406 -4.92 8.00 -1.90
CA LEU A 406 -4.23 9.19 -2.43
C LEU A 406 -4.10 10.30 -1.37
N THR A 407 -5.13 10.48 -0.54
CA THR A 407 -5.11 11.42 0.59
C THR A 407 -4.00 11.04 1.57
N ASN A 408 -3.95 9.76 1.97
CA ASN A 408 -2.94 9.26 2.89
C ASN A 408 -1.53 9.34 2.28
N GLN A 409 -1.37 9.07 0.99
CA GLN A 409 -0.09 9.21 0.27
C GLN A 409 0.38 10.66 0.24
N GLN A 410 -0.50 11.62 -0.11
CA GLN A 410 -0.13 13.05 -0.08
C GLN A 410 0.20 13.53 1.34
N LEU A 411 -0.56 13.11 2.36
CA LEU A 411 -0.27 13.44 3.75
C LEU A 411 1.09 12.89 4.21
N ALA A 412 1.43 11.66 3.84
CA ALA A 412 2.73 11.08 4.12
C ALA A 412 3.86 11.88 3.45
N GLY A 413 3.70 12.26 2.19
CA GLY A 413 4.67 13.12 1.48
C GLY A 413 4.86 14.48 2.14
N TYR A 414 3.78 15.13 2.59
CA TYR A 414 3.87 16.37 3.36
C TYR A 414 4.55 16.18 4.71
N ALA A 415 4.24 15.09 5.42
CA ALA A 415 4.88 14.76 6.69
C ALA A 415 6.40 14.58 6.51
N ASP A 416 6.81 13.78 5.54
CA ASP A 416 8.22 13.52 5.26
C ASP A 416 8.98 14.79 4.87
N GLY A 417 8.38 15.61 4.00
CA GLY A 417 8.93 16.91 3.61
C GLY A 417 9.07 17.86 4.80
N TYR A 418 8.07 17.94 5.68
CA TYR A 418 8.13 18.79 6.85
C TYR A 418 9.15 18.30 7.88
N LEU A 419 9.26 17.00 8.11
CA LEU A 419 10.29 16.45 8.99
C LEU A 419 11.70 16.69 8.42
N ALA A 420 11.88 16.59 7.11
CA ALA A 420 13.15 16.93 6.45
C ALA A 420 13.50 18.42 6.61
N GLU A 421 12.52 19.32 6.50
CA GLU A 421 12.69 20.75 6.79
C GLU A 421 13.09 21.00 8.24
N LEU A 422 12.42 20.35 9.21
CA LEU A 422 12.76 20.44 10.62
C LEU A 422 14.19 19.98 10.89
N ARG A 423 14.62 18.86 10.29
CA ARG A 423 16.00 18.38 10.39
C ARG A 423 17.01 19.36 9.79
N ALA A 424 16.71 19.92 8.62
CA ALA A 424 17.60 20.86 7.94
C ALA A 424 17.82 22.16 8.74
N ASN A 425 16.80 22.58 9.50
CA ASN A 425 16.84 23.77 10.34
C ASN A 425 17.31 23.49 11.78
N ALA A 426 17.47 22.23 12.16
CA ALA A 426 17.83 21.85 13.51
C ALA A 426 19.32 22.07 13.79
N ILE A 427 19.64 22.56 14.98
CA ILE A 427 20.99 22.54 15.53
C ILE A 427 21.17 21.21 16.26
N ILE A 428 21.93 20.30 15.62
CA ILE A 428 22.24 18.98 16.16
C ILE A 428 23.71 18.95 16.57
N GLN A 429 23.97 18.64 17.84
CA GLN A 429 25.32 18.58 18.41
C GLN A 429 25.57 17.21 19.04
N THR A 430 26.68 16.59 18.66
CA THR A 430 27.24 15.42 19.33
C THR A 430 28.37 15.90 20.27
N PRO A 431 28.28 15.65 21.59
CA PRO A 431 29.25 16.13 22.59
C PRO A 431 30.67 15.60 22.43
#